data_AF-B8I497-F1
#
_entry.id   AF-B8I497-F1
#
_cell.length_a   1.000
_cell.length_b   1.000
_cell.length_c   1.000
_cell.angle_alpha   90.00
_cell.angle_beta   90.00
_cell.angle_gamma   90.00
#
_symmetry.space_group_name_H-M   'P 1'
#
loop_
_entity.id
_entity.type
_entity.pdbx_description
1 polymer ?
#
loop_
_entity_poly.entity_id
_entity_poly.type
_entity_poly.pdbx_seq_one_letter_code
_entity_poly.pdbx_strand_id
1 'polypeptide(L)'
;MAFYNRDSRISESDPDAELKGFSGGGVFALLQNTIFLCGIYPGVPSDAVHYRDFNVLSLQAFQETCASNFLPIPDFQPLIPDSLRKHLFVCQSEIDVGHILKDYLQDVSRCNFSGLICSSCGHCNPCEYGEHFYLCDRFQQQLLKSSALLSHHNDGFDEHEALKVKKGEDYHEVHIICSDVRPTHVSGLIRAIKQDYLGRNILPENSLILWASKERCKQSLSNCTRAEYQNIISDIARAYPNPSDFSDVNEAPEQLAIMNIPYILDEMETNSNAFADFVNRM
;
A
#
# COMPACT_ATOMS: atom_id res chain seq x y z
N MET A 1 15.46 30.49 9.49
CA MET A 1 14.56 31.14 8.52
C MET A 1 15.26 32.40 8.03
N ALA A 2 15.78 32.40 6.82
CA ALA A 2 16.37 33.57 6.19
C ALA A 2 15.59 33.86 4.91
N PHE A 3 14.94 35.02 4.86
CA PHE A 3 14.28 35.55 3.68
C PHE A 3 15.32 36.32 2.86
N TYR A 4 15.51 35.97 1.59
CA TYR A 4 16.26 36.82 0.66
C TYR A 4 15.33 37.90 0.11
N ASN A 5 15.49 39.12 0.63
CA ASN A 5 14.92 40.34 0.06
C ASN A 5 15.88 40.81 -1.06
N ARG A 6 15.37 40.95 -2.28
CA ARG A 6 16.10 41.53 -3.41
C ARG A 6 16.22 43.04 -3.17
N ASP A 7 17.36 43.47 -2.63
CA ASP A 7 18.06 44.73 -2.96
C ASP A 7 19.07 45.06 -1.86
N SER A 8 20.24 44.41 -1.93
CA SER A 8 21.44 44.92 -1.28
C SER A 8 22.64 44.24 -1.91
N ARG A 9 23.60 45.07 -2.35
CA ARG A 9 24.86 44.72 -3.00
C ARG A 9 25.47 43.47 -2.35
N ILE A 10 25.63 42.42 -3.17
CA ILE A 10 26.35 41.20 -2.80
C ILE A 10 27.76 41.64 -2.42
N SER A 11 28.09 41.64 -1.12
CA SER A 11 29.49 41.61 -0.73
C SER A 11 30.02 40.27 -1.24
N GLU A 12 31.15 40.30 -1.94
CA GLU A 12 31.97 39.13 -2.26
C GLU A 12 32.58 38.56 -0.96
N SER A 13 31.73 38.18 -0.01
CA SER A 13 32.12 37.34 1.12
C SER A 13 32.26 35.93 0.58
N ASP A 14 33.43 35.35 0.81
CA ASP A 14 33.77 33.96 0.55
C ASP A 14 32.59 33.04 0.97
N PRO A 15 31.86 32.42 0.02
CA PRO A 15 30.69 31.60 0.34
C PRO A 15 31.04 30.41 1.25
N ASP A 16 32.32 30.01 1.28
CA ASP A 16 32.82 28.93 2.13
C ASP A 16 33.07 29.37 3.58
N ALA A 17 33.09 30.69 3.86
CA ALA A 17 33.12 31.22 5.21
C ALA A 17 31.79 31.02 5.97
N GLU A 18 30.67 30.90 5.27
CA GLU A 18 29.33 30.71 5.86
C GLU A 18 29.12 29.31 6.46
N LEU A 19 29.98 28.34 6.11
CA LEU A 19 29.85 26.94 6.53
C LEU A 19 30.71 26.59 7.76
N LYS A 20 31.64 27.46 8.15
CA LYS A 20 32.42 27.28 9.39
C LYS A 20 31.50 27.41 10.60
N GLY A 21 31.36 26.32 11.36
CA GLY A 21 30.45 26.24 12.50
C GLY A 21 29.02 25.79 12.14
N PHE A 22 28.77 25.39 10.89
CA PHE A 22 27.48 24.90 10.42
C PHE A 22 27.25 23.39 10.68
N SER A 23 28.19 22.70 11.35
CA SER A 23 28.02 21.29 11.74
C SER A 23 26.75 21.09 12.55
N GLY A 24 25.97 20.05 12.22
CA GLY A 24 24.63 19.86 12.75
C GLY A 24 23.53 20.58 11.96
N GLY A 25 23.89 21.39 10.97
CA GLY A 25 22.95 22.05 10.06
C GLY A 25 22.15 21.04 9.23
N GLY A 26 20.84 21.25 9.15
CA GLY A 26 19.95 20.42 8.34
C GLY A 26 20.03 20.76 6.86
N VAL A 27 20.08 19.73 6.01
CA VAL A 27 19.90 19.85 4.58
C VAL A 27 18.44 19.62 4.25
N PHE A 28 17.84 20.58 3.57
CA PHE A 28 16.43 20.50 3.20
C PHE A 28 16.25 20.42 1.69
N ALA A 29 15.38 19.54 1.22
CA ALA A 29 14.91 19.51 -0.16
C ALA A 29 13.49 20.06 -0.24
N LEU A 30 13.21 20.83 -1.29
CA LEU A 30 11.86 21.25 -1.64
C LEU A 30 11.31 20.28 -2.70
N LEU A 31 10.29 19.50 -2.35
CA LEU A 31 9.57 18.64 -3.28
C LEU A 31 8.09 19.00 -3.23
N GLN A 32 7.48 19.34 -4.37
CA GLN A 32 6.04 19.66 -4.48
C GLN A 32 5.57 20.67 -3.42
N ASN A 33 6.29 21.80 -3.28
CA ASN A 33 6.03 22.84 -2.25
C ASN A 33 6.15 22.39 -0.78
N THR A 34 6.64 21.18 -0.51
CA THR A 34 6.89 20.67 0.84
C THR A 34 8.39 20.59 1.10
N ILE A 35 8.81 20.99 2.29
CA ILE A 35 10.22 21.03 2.70
C ILE A 35 10.54 19.75 3.50
N PHE A 36 11.51 18.98 3.05
CA PHE A 36 11.95 17.73 3.67
C PHE A 36 13.36 17.87 4.24
N LEU A 37 13.59 17.41 5.47
CA LEU A 37 14.93 17.24 6.01
C LEU A 37 15.55 15.96 5.41
N CYS A 38 16.57 16.10 4.58
CA CYS A 38 17.20 14.98 3.86
C CYS A 38 18.47 14.48 4.55
N GLY A 39 19.12 15.32 5.36
CA GLY A 39 20.34 14.92 6.05
C GLY A 39 20.85 15.99 7.00
N ILE A 40 21.87 15.62 7.75
CA ILE A 40 22.57 16.50 8.68
C ILE A 40 23.99 16.66 8.19
N TYR A 41 24.46 17.91 8.12
CA TYR A 41 25.84 18.24 7.81
C TYR A 41 26.76 17.79 8.95
N PRO A 42 27.65 16.82 8.76
CA PRO A 42 28.53 16.33 9.82
C PRO A 42 29.67 17.32 10.13
N GLY A 43 29.94 18.28 9.24
CA GLY A 43 31.15 19.10 9.25
C GLY A 43 32.29 18.38 8.54
N VAL A 44 32.71 18.89 7.37
CA VAL A 44 33.92 18.41 6.71
C VAL A 44 35.08 19.40 6.91
N PRO A 45 36.32 18.91 7.05
CA PRO A 45 37.50 19.74 7.20
C PRO A 45 38.00 20.36 5.89
N SER A 46 37.36 20.07 4.75
CA SER A 46 37.73 20.60 3.44
C SER A 46 36.89 21.82 3.04
N ASP A 47 37.51 22.73 2.29
CA ASP A 47 36.89 23.95 1.76
C ASP A 47 35.85 23.69 0.65
N ALA A 48 35.54 22.42 0.35
CA ALA A 48 34.48 22.03 -0.57
C ALA A 48 33.58 20.99 0.09
N VAL A 49 32.28 21.28 0.17
CA VAL A 49 31.24 20.36 0.64
C VAL A 49 30.60 19.67 -0.56
N HIS A 50 30.66 18.35 -0.61
CA HIS A 50 29.96 17.56 -1.62
C HIS A 50 28.69 16.92 -1.06
N TYR A 51 27.70 16.65 -1.93
CA TYR A 51 26.43 16.02 -1.53
C TYR A 51 26.61 14.65 -0.84
N ARG A 52 27.71 13.95 -1.12
CA ARG A 52 28.08 12.67 -0.49
C ARG A 52 28.58 12.82 0.95
N ASP A 53 28.90 14.04 1.38
CA ASP A 53 29.45 14.32 2.70
C ASP A 53 28.35 14.54 3.75
N PHE A 54 27.06 14.40 3.38
CA PHE A 54 25.93 14.51 4.30
C PHE A 54 25.51 13.15 4.82
N ASN A 55 25.19 13.08 6.12
CA ASN A 55 24.54 11.91 6.68
C ASN A 55 23.07 11.94 6.26
N VAL A 56 22.69 11.03 5.36
CA VAL A 56 21.30 10.85 4.92
C VAL A 56 20.49 10.36 6.11
N LEU A 57 19.41 11.07 6.42
CA LEU A 57 18.47 10.66 7.45
C LEU A 57 17.49 9.65 6.85
N SER A 58 17.66 8.37 7.19
CA SER A 58 16.61 7.38 6.98
C SER A 58 15.51 7.59 8.02
N LEU A 59 14.27 7.72 7.55
CA LEU A 59 13.09 7.78 8.41
C LEU A 59 13.02 6.57 9.35
N GLN A 60 13.35 5.39 8.81
CA GLN A 60 13.40 4.14 9.56
C GLN A 60 14.47 4.19 10.65
N ALA A 61 15.69 4.64 10.34
CA ALA A 61 16.74 4.75 11.35
C ALA A 61 16.36 5.76 12.47
N PHE A 62 15.62 6.81 12.12
CA PHE A 62 15.08 7.75 13.09
C PHE A 62 14.02 7.09 14.00
N GLN A 63 13.07 6.34 13.42
CA GLN A 63 12.06 5.59 14.16
C GLN A 63 12.69 4.54 15.08
N GLU A 64 13.67 3.77 14.60
CA GLU A 64 14.43 2.78 15.36
C GLU A 64 15.19 3.42 16.53
N THR A 65 15.77 4.60 16.31
CA THR A 65 16.43 5.38 17.37
C THR A 65 15.43 5.88 18.41
N CYS A 66 14.27 6.38 17.99
CA CYS A 66 13.21 6.78 18.91
C CYS A 66 12.73 5.59 19.76
N ALA A 67 12.46 4.45 19.12
CA ALA A 67 12.05 3.23 19.80
C ALA A 67 13.11 2.75 20.81
N SER A 68 14.38 2.71 20.41
CA SER A 68 15.50 2.27 21.25
C SER A 68 15.73 3.16 22.46
N ASN A 69 15.34 4.43 22.38
CA ASN A 69 15.51 5.42 23.45
C ASN A 69 14.19 5.73 24.19
N PHE A 70 13.13 4.95 23.97
CA PHE A 70 11.80 5.18 24.56
C PHE A 70 11.25 6.60 24.32
N LEU A 71 11.61 7.19 23.18
CA LEU A 71 11.11 8.49 22.77
C LEU A 71 9.78 8.33 22.00
N PRO A 72 8.85 9.29 22.10
CA PRO A 72 7.68 9.32 21.24
C PRO A 72 8.12 9.29 19.78
N ILE A 73 7.66 8.28 19.04
CA ILE A 73 7.89 8.19 17.60
C ILE A 73 6.93 9.21 16.96
N PRO A 74 7.44 10.22 16.24
CA PRO A 74 6.57 11.14 15.52
C PRO A 74 5.73 10.35 14.52
N ASP A 75 4.44 10.70 14.43
CA ASP A 75 3.60 10.19 13.36
C ASP A 75 4.07 10.84 12.06
N PHE A 76 4.84 10.07 11.28
CA PHE A 76 5.19 10.46 9.94
C PHE A 76 4.01 10.10 9.07
N GLN A 77 3.20 11.10 8.70
CA GLN A 77 2.24 10.88 7.64
C GLN A 77 3.02 10.36 6.44
N PRO A 78 2.66 9.17 5.89
CA PRO A 78 3.27 8.72 4.66
C PRO A 78 3.09 9.84 3.66
N LEU A 79 4.14 10.09 2.87
CA LEU A 79 4.01 10.95 1.70
C LEU A 79 2.96 10.30 0.81
N ILE A 80 1.70 10.70 0.97
CA ILE A 80 0.64 10.41 0.01
C ILE A 80 1.12 11.15 -1.23
N PRO A 81 1.69 10.45 -2.22
CA PRO A 81 2.27 11.18 -3.32
C PRO A 81 1.09 11.81 -4.08
N ASP A 82 1.30 13.00 -4.63
CA ASP A 82 0.33 13.61 -5.57
C ASP A 82 -0.14 12.62 -6.65
N SER A 83 0.64 11.55 -6.89
CA SER A 83 0.30 10.41 -7.74
C SER A 83 -1.07 9.79 -7.40
N LEU A 84 -1.45 9.58 -6.14
CA LEU A 84 -2.76 8.97 -5.81
C LEU A 84 -3.92 9.81 -6.34
N ARG A 85 -3.85 11.13 -6.16
CA ARG A 85 -4.84 12.06 -6.72
C ARG A 85 -4.80 12.10 -8.25
N LYS A 86 -3.61 12.01 -8.86
CA LYS A 86 -3.46 11.89 -10.33
C LYS A 86 -4.05 10.58 -10.86
N HIS A 87 -3.93 9.49 -10.10
CA HIS A 87 -4.45 8.17 -10.47
C HIS A 87 -5.97 8.09 -10.41
N LEU A 88 -6.64 8.94 -9.62
CA LEU A 88 -8.10 9.06 -9.67
C LEU A 88 -8.59 9.40 -11.07
N PHE A 89 -7.96 10.38 -11.72
CA PHE A 89 -8.33 10.77 -13.08
C PHE A 89 -8.13 9.60 -14.06
N VAL A 90 -7.03 8.86 -13.91
CA VAL A 90 -6.76 7.66 -14.72
C VAL A 90 -7.86 6.62 -14.49
N CYS A 91 -8.20 6.30 -13.24
CA CYS A 91 -9.25 5.33 -12.91
C CYS A 91 -10.61 5.77 -13.47
N GLN A 92 -10.97 7.04 -13.36
CA GLN A 92 -12.22 7.59 -13.91
C GLN A 92 -12.26 7.56 -15.45
N SER A 93 -11.11 7.57 -16.11
CA SER A 93 -10.99 7.47 -17.57
C SER A 93 -11.00 6.03 -18.08
N GLU A 94 -10.47 5.08 -17.29
CA GLU A 94 -10.48 3.65 -17.61
C GLU A 94 -11.84 3.00 -17.35
N ILE A 95 -12.60 3.55 -16.42
CA ILE A 95 -13.96 3.10 -16.12
C ILE A 95 -14.94 3.83 -17.05
N ASP A 96 -15.82 3.06 -17.69
CA ASP A 96 -16.81 3.58 -18.64
C ASP A 96 -17.69 4.68 -18.04
N VAL A 97 -18.12 5.62 -18.90
CA VAL A 97 -18.84 6.85 -18.47
C VAL A 97 -20.14 6.55 -17.72
N GLY A 98 -20.76 5.38 -17.93
CA GLY A 98 -21.97 4.93 -17.24
C GLY A 98 -21.75 3.86 -16.16
N HIS A 99 -20.50 3.52 -15.84
CA HIS A 99 -20.22 2.48 -14.86
C HIS A 99 -20.54 2.96 -13.43
N ILE A 100 -21.17 2.08 -12.64
CA ILE A 100 -21.69 2.39 -11.30
C ILE A 100 -20.62 2.91 -10.32
N LEU A 101 -19.38 2.46 -10.43
CA LEU A 101 -18.29 2.87 -9.54
C LEU A 101 -17.73 4.29 -9.79
N LYS A 102 -18.15 4.95 -10.87
CA LYS A 102 -17.57 6.24 -11.26
C LYS A 102 -17.85 7.34 -10.24
N ASP A 103 -19.06 7.36 -9.66
CA ASP A 103 -19.44 8.33 -8.64
C ASP A 103 -18.71 8.03 -7.32
N TYR A 104 -18.60 6.75 -6.93
CA TYR A 104 -17.88 6.34 -5.73
C TYR A 104 -16.38 6.64 -5.79
N LEU A 105 -15.75 6.64 -6.97
CA LEU A 105 -14.37 7.11 -7.13
C LEU A 105 -14.20 8.59 -6.76
N GLN A 106 -15.22 9.43 -7.00
CA GLN A 106 -15.18 10.83 -6.57
C GLN A 106 -15.29 10.94 -5.06
N ASP A 107 -16.10 10.10 -4.42
CA ASP A 107 -16.21 10.11 -2.96
C ASP A 107 -14.90 9.65 -2.30
N VAL A 108 -14.27 8.60 -2.84
CA VAL A 108 -12.94 8.11 -2.43
C VAL A 108 -11.84 9.18 -2.58
N SER A 109 -12.02 10.17 -3.47
CA SER A 109 -11.02 11.23 -3.65
C SER A 109 -10.86 12.15 -2.44
N ARG A 110 -11.86 12.18 -1.56
CA ARG A 110 -11.93 13.08 -0.41
C ARG A 110 -11.24 12.52 0.84
N CYS A 111 -10.72 11.29 0.76
CA CYS A 111 -10.30 10.50 1.89
C CYS A 111 -8.84 10.75 2.28
N ASN A 112 -8.52 10.42 3.53
CA ASN A 112 -7.15 10.36 3.99
C ASN A 112 -6.49 9.05 3.56
N PHE A 113 -5.72 9.09 2.46
CA PHE A 113 -5.06 7.91 1.91
C PHE A 113 -3.99 7.30 2.82
N SER A 114 -3.49 8.02 3.82
CA SER A 114 -2.52 7.48 4.78
C SER A 114 -3.10 6.30 5.55
N GLY A 115 -4.36 6.40 5.99
CA GLY A 115 -5.04 5.32 6.72
C GLY A 115 -5.25 4.08 5.85
N LEU A 116 -5.61 4.29 4.58
CA LEU A 116 -5.80 3.22 3.58
C LEU A 116 -4.51 2.45 3.28
N ILE A 117 -3.38 3.15 3.21
CA ILE A 117 -2.08 2.53 2.97
C ILE A 117 -1.68 1.65 4.15
N CYS A 118 -1.89 2.11 5.38
CA CYS A 118 -1.47 1.40 6.59
C CYS A 118 -2.19 0.05 6.80
N SER A 119 -3.45 -0.09 6.37
CA SER A 119 -4.21 -1.35 6.46
C SER A 119 -4.07 -2.26 5.25
N SER A 120 -3.35 -1.81 4.22
CA SER A 120 -3.10 -2.59 3.00
C SER A 120 -1.81 -3.40 3.09
N CYS A 121 -1.77 -4.55 2.40
CA CYS A 121 -0.64 -5.47 2.45
C CYS A 121 0.04 -5.55 1.09
N GLY A 122 1.18 -4.88 0.93
CA GLY A 122 1.93 -4.87 -0.33
C GLY A 122 2.82 -6.07 -0.63
N HIS A 123 2.64 -7.21 0.04
CA HIS A 123 3.59 -8.31 -0.06
C HIS A 123 3.07 -9.39 -1.00
N CYS A 124 3.48 -9.29 -2.26
CA CYS A 124 3.75 -10.46 -3.07
C CYS A 124 4.94 -10.12 -3.97
N ASN A 125 6.14 -10.40 -3.49
CA ASN A 125 7.38 -10.00 -4.15
C ASN A 125 7.48 -10.59 -5.58
N PRO A 126 8.19 -9.92 -6.51
CA PRO A 126 8.90 -8.67 -6.39
C PRO A 126 8.13 -7.52 -7.05
N CYS A 127 7.28 -6.85 -6.28
CA CYS A 127 7.06 -5.44 -6.56
C CYS A 127 8.42 -4.76 -6.36
N GLU A 128 8.92 -4.03 -7.36
CA GLU A 128 10.23 -3.35 -7.28
C GLU A 128 10.33 -2.37 -6.09
N TYR A 129 9.19 -1.97 -5.54
CA TYR A 129 9.07 -1.06 -4.42
C TYR A 129 9.15 -1.74 -3.04
N GLY A 130 9.05 -3.07 -2.94
CA GLY A 130 9.17 -3.80 -1.66
C GLY A 130 8.27 -3.27 -0.55
N GLU A 131 8.86 -2.91 0.59
CA GLU A 131 8.17 -2.30 1.75
C GLU A 131 7.54 -0.93 1.43
N HIS A 132 7.96 -0.29 0.33
CA HIS A 132 7.40 0.96 -0.18
C HIS A 132 6.36 0.74 -1.28
N PHE A 133 5.66 -0.40 -1.27
CA PHE A 133 4.62 -0.77 -2.24
C PHE A 133 3.59 0.32 -2.51
N TYR A 134 3.31 1.20 -1.54
CA TYR A 134 2.40 2.33 -1.69
C TYR A 134 2.88 3.37 -2.73
N LEU A 135 4.15 3.32 -3.15
CA LEU A 135 4.70 4.11 -4.25
C LEU A 135 4.43 3.49 -5.63
N CYS A 136 3.98 2.23 -5.68
CA CYS A 136 3.66 1.58 -6.94
C CYS A 136 2.37 2.18 -7.52
N ASP A 137 2.47 2.81 -8.69
CA ASP A 137 1.33 3.42 -9.40
C ASP A 137 0.16 2.45 -9.57
N ARG A 138 0.45 1.19 -9.90
CA ARG A 138 -0.60 0.18 -10.07
C ARG A 138 -1.24 -0.21 -8.75
N PHE A 139 -0.47 -0.37 -7.69
CA PHE A 139 -1.04 -0.61 -6.37
C PHE A 139 -1.98 0.54 -5.98
N GLN A 140 -1.55 1.79 -6.17
CA GLN A 140 -2.37 2.96 -5.90
C GLN A 140 -3.68 2.97 -6.71
N GLN A 141 -3.62 2.70 -8.02
CA GLN A 141 -4.82 2.62 -8.86
C GLN A 141 -5.79 1.54 -8.38
N GLN A 142 -5.27 0.37 -7.99
CA GLN A 142 -6.10 -0.75 -7.53
C GLN A 142 -6.67 -0.51 -6.12
N LEU A 143 -5.92 0.19 -5.27
CA LEU A 143 -6.40 0.68 -3.97
C LEU A 143 -7.61 1.60 -4.14
N LEU A 144 -7.54 2.54 -5.09
CA LEU A 144 -8.64 3.45 -5.40
C LEU A 144 -9.87 2.71 -5.93
N LYS A 145 -9.69 1.80 -6.90
CA LYS A 145 -10.78 0.99 -7.46
C LYS A 145 -11.43 0.10 -6.41
N SER A 146 -10.63 -0.51 -5.54
CA SER A 146 -11.12 -1.34 -4.43
C SER A 146 -11.88 -0.51 -3.40
N SER A 147 -11.39 0.68 -3.06
CA SER A 147 -12.08 1.58 -2.14
C SER A 147 -13.43 2.03 -2.70
N ALA A 148 -13.51 2.30 -4.01
CA ALA A 148 -14.78 2.63 -4.67
C ALA A 148 -15.74 1.44 -4.70
N LEU A 149 -15.23 0.23 -4.93
CA LEU A 149 -15.99 -1.01 -4.88
C LEU A 149 -16.61 -1.25 -3.49
N LEU A 150 -15.81 -1.10 -2.44
CA LEU A 150 -16.29 -1.25 -1.05
C LEU A 150 -17.28 -0.16 -0.67
N SER A 151 -17.01 1.09 -1.08
CA SER A 151 -17.93 2.22 -0.89
C SER A 151 -19.28 1.98 -1.57
N HIS A 152 -19.27 1.43 -2.79
CA HIS A 152 -20.49 1.06 -3.49
C HIS A 152 -21.30 0.00 -2.73
N HIS A 153 -20.63 -1.03 -2.23
CA HIS A 153 -21.26 -2.13 -1.48
C HIS A 153 -21.77 -1.73 -0.10
N ASN A 154 -21.03 -0.87 0.59
CA ASN A 154 -21.36 -0.41 1.94
C ASN A 154 -22.40 0.73 1.95
N ASP A 155 -22.97 1.08 0.79
CA ASP A 155 -23.89 2.21 0.59
C ASP A 155 -23.30 3.57 0.99
N GLY A 156 -22.01 3.76 0.77
CA GLY A 156 -21.32 5.02 1.02
C GLY A 156 -19.88 4.85 1.47
N PHE A 157 -19.15 5.96 1.39
CA PHE A 157 -17.78 6.01 1.86
C PHE A 157 -17.72 6.44 3.33
N ASP A 158 -17.08 5.63 4.16
CA ASP A 158 -16.65 6.00 5.51
C ASP A 158 -15.14 5.76 5.61
N GLU A 159 -14.37 6.77 6.04
CA GLU A 159 -12.92 6.67 6.16
C GLU A 159 -12.48 5.65 7.22
N HIS A 160 -13.32 5.40 8.22
CA HIS A 160 -13.06 4.43 9.28
C HIS A 160 -13.34 2.99 8.82
N GLU A 161 -14.16 2.82 7.78
CA GLU A 161 -14.58 1.52 7.24
C GLU A 161 -14.09 1.30 5.80
N ALA A 162 -13.14 2.12 5.33
CA ALA A 162 -12.74 2.20 3.94
C ALA A 162 -12.11 0.90 3.38
N LEU A 163 -11.57 0.05 4.26
CA LEU A 163 -11.08 -1.29 3.94
C LEU A 163 -11.82 -2.36 4.76
N LYS A 164 -13.13 -2.21 4.88
CA LYS A 164 -14.01 -3.22 5.43
C LYS A 164 -15.20 -3.46 4.50
N VAL A 165 -15.70 -4.69 4.52
CA VAL A 165 -16.86 -5.09 3.73
C VAL A 165 -18.00 -5.49 4.66
N LYS A 166 -19.17 -4.88 4.45
CA LYS A 166 -20.37 -5.20 5.21
C LYS A 166 -20.99 -6.50 4.70
N LYS A 167 -21.28 -7.45 5.60
CA LYS A 167 -22.01 -8.68 5.29
C LYS A 167 -23.07 -8.92 6.36
N GLY A 168 -24.33 -8.70 6.00
CA GLY A 168 -25.42 -8.67 6.98
C GLY A 168 -25.22 -7.49 7.94
N GLU A 169 -25.12 -7.76 9.23
CA GLU A 169 -24.88 -6.75 10.28
C GLU A 169 -23.40 -6.59 10.66
N ASP A 170 -22.52 -7.46 10.15
CA ASP A 170 -21.10 -7.49 10.52
C ASP A 170 -20.19 -6.85 9.45
N TYR A 171 -19.06 -6.32 9.90
CA TYR A 171 -17.98 -5.84 9.03
C TYR A 171 -16.80 -6.82 9.06
N HIS A 172 -16.28 -7.13 7.89
CA HIS A 172 -15.09 -7.97 7.72
C HIS A 172 -13.93 -7.15 7.19
N GLU A 173 -12.73 -7.39 7.71
CA GLU A 173 -11.50 -6.73 7.26
C GLU A 173 -11.20 -7.09 5.79
N VAL A 174 -10.76 -6.10 5.03
CA VAL A 174 -10.38 -6.25 3.63
C VAL A 174 -8.91 -5.91 3.46
N HIS A 175 -8.13 -6.87 2.97
CA HIS A 175 -6.73 -6.65 2.63
C HIS A 175 -6.54 -6.63 1.12
N ILE A 176 -5.86 -5.61 0.63
CA ILE A 176 -5.52 -5.50 -0.79
C ILE A 176 -4.11 -6.03 -0.97
N ILE A 177 -3.97 -7.04 -1.84
CA ILE A 177 -2.68 -7.64 -2.18
C ILE A 177 -2.41 -7.41 -3.66
N CYS A 178 -1.29 -6.75 -3.96
CA CYS A 178 -0.79 -6.62 -5.33
C CYS A 178 0.26 -7.70 -5.59
N SER A 179 0.06 -8.49 -6.64
CA SER A 179 1.04 -9.51 -7.06
C SER A 179 1.33 -9.36 -8.54
N ASP A 180 2.53 -8.91 -8.85
CA ASP A 180 2.94 -8.63 -10.23
C ASP A 180 3.57 -9.82 -10.94
N VAL A 181 4.00 -10.87 -10.22
CA VAL A 181 4.93 -11.82 -10.84
C VAL A 181 4.51 -13.29 -10.85
N ARG A 182 3.58 -13.84 -10.04
CA ARG A 182 3.47 -15.33 -10.01
C ARG A 182 2.13 -16.07 -9.96
N PRO A 183 0.99 -15.53 -9.52
CA PRO A 183 -0.25 -16.30 -9.63
C PRO A 183 -1.02 -15.93 -10.90
N THR A 184 -1.19 -16.88 -11.82
CA THR A 184 -2.27 -16.83 -12.84
C THR A 184 -3.59 -17.35 -12.27
N HIS A 185 -3.56 -17.89 -11.04
CA HIS A 185 -4.65 -18.59 -10.38
C HIS A 185 -4.64 -18.30 -8.88
N VAL A 186 -5.80 -18.24 -8.26
CA VAL A 186 -5.94 -18.05 -6.80
C VAL A 186 -5.16 -19.08 -5.98
N SER A 187 -5.05 -20.33 -6.43
CA SER A 187 -4.24 -21.35 -5.73
C SER A 187 -2.75 -20.99 -5.64
N GLY A 188 -2.21 -20.33 -6.67
CA GLY A 188 -0.84 -19.81 -6.66
C GLY A 188 -0.69 -18.63 -5.69
N LEU A 189 -1.72 -17.79 -5.57
CA LEU A 189 -1.74 -16.67 -4.63
C LEU A 189 -1.81 -17.18 -3.19
N ILE A 190 -2.68 -18.15 -2.90
CA ILE A 190 -2.80 -18.77 -1.58
C ILE A 190 -1.46 -19.36 -1.13
N ARG A 191 -0.73 -20.01 -2.05
CA ARG A 191 0.60 -20.53 -1.77
C ARG A 191 1.60 -19.42 -1.42
N ALA A 192 1.57 -18.30 -2.14
CA ALA A 192 2.43 -17.15 -1.87
C ALA A 192 2.08 -16.48 -0.52
N ILE A 193 0.78 -16.24 -0.27
CA ILE A 193 0.27 -15.72 1.01
C ILE A 193 0.76 -16.57 2.17
N LYS A 194 0.74 -17.90 2.04
CA LYS A 194 1.22 -18.79 3.10
C LYS A 194 2.72 -18.66 3.36
N GLN A 195 3.53 -18.59 2.32
CA GLN A 195 4.97 -18.36 2.47
C GLN A 195 5.25 -17.03 3.20
N ASP A 196 4.44 -16.01 2.92
CA ASP A 196 4.58 -14.69 3.54
C ASP A 196 3.94 -14.60 4.94
N TYR A 197 2.89 -15.38 5.23
CA TYR A 197 2.28 -15.55 6.56
C TYR A 197 3.31 -16.05 7.56
N LEU A 198 4.09 -17.05 7.13
CA LEU A 198 5.22 -17.60 7.89
C LEU A 198 6.41 -16.64 7.96
N GLY A 199 6.49 -15.72 7.00
CA GLY A 199 7.56 -14.76 6.89
C GLY A 199 7.40 -13.59 7.85
N ARG A 200 6.32 -12.80 7.72
CA ARG A 200 6.19 -11.46 8.35
C ARG A 200 4.77 -10.92 8.55
N ASN A 201 3.74 -11.36 7.80
CA ASN A 201 2.41 -10.73 7.79
C ASN A 201 1.27 -11.71 8.10
N ILE A 202 0.80 -11.70 9.34
CA ILE A 202 -0.33 -12.51 9.81
C ILE A 202 -1.64 -11.85 9.34
N LEU A 203 -2.38 -12.54 8.47
CA LEU A 203 -3.73 -12.12 8.06
C LEU A 203 -4.78 -12.56 9.11
N PRO A 204 -5.78 -11.73 9.43
CA PRO A 204 -6.87 -12.12 10.33
C PRO A 204 -7.77 -13.21 9.71
N GLU A 205 -8.42 -13.97 10.59
CA GLU A 205 -9.50 -14.89 10.20
C GLU A 205 -10.71 -14.15 9.64
N ASN A 206 -11.43 -14.81 8.73
CA ASN A 206 -12.66 -14.30 8.12
C ASN A 206 -12.50 -12.99 7.31
N SER A 207 -11.28 -12.68 6.88
CA SER A 207 -10.99 -11.52 6.04
C SER A 207 -11.27 -11.78 4.55
N LEU A 208 -11.53 -10.69 3.82
CA LEU A 208 -11.58 -10.66 2.37
C LEU A 208 -10.24 -10.17 1.81
N ILE A 209 -9.67 -10.90 0.87
CA ILE A 209 -8.48 -10.50 0.12
C ILE A 209 -8.91 -9.99 -1.25
N LEU A 210 -8.65 -8.72 -1.53
CA LEU A 210 -8.78 -8.16 -2.87
C LEU A 210 -7.43 -8.22 -3.59
N TRP A 211 -7.36 -9.08 -4.60
CA TRP A 211 -6.15 -9.37 -5.34
C TRP A 211 -6.06 -8.52 -6.60
N ALA A 212 -5.06 -7.63 -6.61
CA ALA A 212 -4.68 -6.77 -7.72
C ALA A 212 -3.69 -7.49 -8.66
N SER A 213 -4.18 -8.22 -9.66
CA SER A 213 -3.34 -8.83 -10.71
C SER A 213 -3.13 -7.88 -11.91
N LYS A 214 -2.10 -8.16 -12.71
CA LYS A 214 -1.83 -7.43 -13.96
C LYS A 214 -2.69 -7.96 -15.08
N GLU A 215 -2.79 -9.28 -15.12
CA GLU A 215 -3.49 -10.03 -16.14
C GLU A 215 -4.90 -10.33 -15.67
N ARG A 216 -5.85 -10.24 -16.61
CA ARG A 216 -7.21 -10.72 -16.41
C ARG A 216 -7.16 -12.23 -16.19
N CYS A 217 -7.71 -12.71 -15.08
CA CYS A 217 -7.83 -14.13 -14.81
C CYS A 217 -9.19 -14.63 -15.29
N LYS A 218 -9.27 -15.84 -15.84
CA LYS A 218 -10.55 -16.48 -16.17
C LYS A 218 -11.36 -16.72 -14.88
N GLN A 219 -12.69 -16.62 -14.97
CA GLN A 219 -13.65 -16.72 -13.85
C GLN A 219 -13.40 -17.88 -12.87
N SER A 220 -13.09 -19.09 -13.35
CA SER A 220 -12.85 -20.26 -12.49
C SER A 220 -11.51 -20.24 -11.74
N LEU A 221 -10.69 -19.22 -11.95
CA LEU A 221 -9.32 -19.10 -11.45
C LEU A 221 -9.08 -17.78 -10.72
N SER A 222 -10.09 -16.89 -10.70
CA SER A 222 -9.98 -15.49 -10.29
C SER A 222 -10.55 -15.20 -8.90
N ASN A 223 -11.31 -16.12 -8.29
CA ASN A 223 -11.84 -15.97 -6.94
C ASN A 223 -11.87 -17.29 -6.18
N CYS A 224 -12.11 -17.20 -4.88
CA CYS A 224 -12.19 -18.32 -3.96
C CYS A 224 -13.04 -17.91 -2.76
N THR A 225 -14.05 -18.71 -2.46
CA THR A 225 -14.84 -18.65 -1.22
C THR A 225 -14.08 -19.30 -0.07
N ARG A 226 -14.59 -19.18 1.17
CA ARG A 226 -13.97 -19.81 2.35
C ARG A 226 -13.85 -21.34 2.21
N ALA A 227 -14.88 -21.99 1.68
CA ALA A 227 -14.89 -23.45 1.49
C ALA A 227 -13.85 -23.89 0.44
N GLU A 228 -13.70 -23.14 -0.65
CA GLU A 228 -12.70 -23.41 -1.67
C GLU A 228 -11.28 -23.19 -1.14
N TYR A 229 -11.09 -22.20 -0.25
CA TYR A 229 -9.80 -21.91 0.36
C TYR A 229 -9.31 -23.09 1.19
N GLN A 230 -10.18 -23.65 2.04
CA GLN A 230 -9.89 -24.84 2.85
C GLN A 230 -9.52 -26.06 1.99
N ASN A 231 -10.20 -26.24 0.86
CA ASN A 231 -9.89 -27.32 -0.07
C ASN A 231 -8.50 -27.13 -0.69
N ILE A 232 -8.16 -25.91 -1.13
CA ILE A 232 -6.84 -25.59 -1.71
C ILE A 232 -5.73 -25.80 -0.68
N ILE A 233 -5.92 -25.37 0.58
CA ILE A 233 -4.95 -25.61 1.65
C ILE A 233 -4.77 -27.10 1.92
N SER A 234 -5.87 -27.87 1.99
CA SER A 234 -5.84 -29.31 2.18
C SER A 234 -5.10 -30.04 1.05
N ASP A 235 -5.28 -29.60 -0.19
CA ASP A 235 -4.58 -30.18 -1.34
C ASP A 235 -3.08 -29.84 -1.36
N ILE A 236 -2.72 -28.61 -0.98
CA ILE A 236 -1.31 -28.24 -0.77
C ILE A 236 -0.67 -29.12 0.30
N ALA A 237 -1.39 -29.38 1.40
CA ALA A 237 -0.92 -30.27 2.47
C ALA A 237 -0.68 -31.71 1.97
N ARG A 238 -1.57 -32.25 1.13
CA ARG A 238 -1.44 -33.62 0.60
C ARG A 238 -0.28 -33.81 -0.38
N ALA A 239 0.11 -32.77 -1.11
CA ALA A 239 1.17 -32.84 -2.12
C ALA A 239 2.60 -32.95 -1.54
N TYR A 240 2.79 -32.67 -0.25
CA TYR A 240 4.08 -32.74 0.45
C TYR A 240 4.01 -33.73 1.63
N PRO A 241 4.49 -34.98 1.47
CA PRO A 241 4.19 -36.07 2.41
C PRO A 241 5.05 -36.10 3.69
N ASN A 242 5.94 -35.14 3.94
CA ASN A 242 6.78 -35.11 5.15
C ASN A 242 6.15 -34.27 6.27
N PRO A 243 5.63 -34.89 7.36
CA PRO A 243 4.91 -34.21 8.43
C PRO A 243 5.80 -33.37 9.38
N SER A 244 7.13 -33.44 9.24
CA SER A 244 8.07 -32.66 10.07
C SER A 244 8.23 -31.19 9.64
N ASP A 245 7.69 -30.79 8.48
CA ASP A 245 7.64 -29.41 7.97
C ASP A 245 6.24 -28.75 8.17
N PHE A 246 5.36 -29.37 8.96
CA PHE A 246 3.92 -29.01 9.05
C PHE A 246 3.51 -28.17 10.26
N SER A 247 4.42 -27.75 11.15
CA SER A 247 4.08 -26.77 12.20
C SER A 247 3.43 -25.51 11.59
N ASP A 248 3.95 -25.13 10.42
CA ASP A 248 3.70 -23.90 9.71
C ASP A 248 2.40 -23.91 8.88
N VAL A 249 1.81 -25.09 8.63
CA VAL A 249 0.54 -25.21 7.87
C VAL A 249 -0.68 -24.95 8.72
N ASN A 250 -0.58 -25.23 10.03
CA ASN A 250 -1.67 -25.05 10.98
C ASN A 250 -1.79 -23.60 11.50
N GLU A 251 -0.86 -22.72 11.13
CA GLU A 251 -0.87 -21.32 11.58
C GLU A 251 -1.58 -20.39 10.60
N ALA A 252 -1.69 -20.73 9.31
CA ALA A 252 -2.41 -19.91 8.34
C ALA A 252 -3.91 -19.80 8.67
N PRO A 253 -4.60 -18.71 8.27
CA PRO A 253 -6.01 -18.54 8.60
C PRO A 253 -6.83 -19.69 8.01
N GLU A 254 -7.72 -20.28 8.80
CA GLU A 254 -8.59 -21.37 8.39
C GLU A 254 -9.65 -20.90 7.37
N GLN A 255 -9.97 -19.61 7.35
CA GLN A 255 -11.03 -19.05 6.51
C GLN A 255 -10.66 -17.70 5.89
N LEU A 256 -10.42 -17.70 4.57
CA LEU A 256 -10.29 -16.50 3.76
C LEU A 256 -11.20 -16.57 2.53
N ALA A 257 -11.71 -15.40 2.11
CA ALA A 257 -12.23 -15.23 0.77
C ALA A 257 -11.25 -14.40 -0.06
N ILE A 258 -11.11 -14.73 -1.34
CA ILE A 258 -10.18 -14.06 -2.25
C ILE A 258 -10.93 -13.69 -3.51
N MET A 259 -10.76 -12.45 -3.96
CA MET A 259 -11.37 -11.94 -5.18
C MET A 259 -10.38 -11.12 -5.99
N ASN A 260 -10.24 -11.45 -7.27
CA ASN A 260 -9.48 -10.66 -8.21
C ASN A 260 -10.22 -9.37 -8.60
N ILE A 261 -9.56 -8.23 -8.44
CA ILE A 261 -10.15 -6.91 -8.70
C ILE A 261 -10.48 -6.71 -10.19
N PRO A 262 -9.55 -6.90 -11.15
CA PRO A 262 -9.89 -6.76 -12.57
C PRO A 262 -11.10 -7.59 -12.99
N TYR A 263 -11.19 -8.83 -12.50
CA TYR A 263 -12.28 -9.73 -12.81
C TYR A 263 -13.64 -9.22 -12.30
N ILE A 264 -13.73 -8.79 -11.04
CA ILE A 264 -15.03 -8.36 -10.51
C ILE A 264 -15.51 -7.04 -11.15
N LEU A 265 -14.59 -6.15 -11.50
CA LEU A 265 -14.92 -4.93 -12.22
C LEU A 265 -15.54 -5.25 -13.59
N ASP A 266 -14.94 -6.18 -14.35
CA ASP A 266 -15.48 -6.64 -15.64
C ASP A 266 -16.89 -7.26 -15.47
N GLU A 267 -17.11 -8.09 -14.45
CA GLU A 267 -18.43 -8.69 -14.21
C GLU A 267 -19.50 -7.63 -13.89
N MET A 268 -19.11 -6.58 -13.16
CA MET A 268 -20.01 -5.49 -12.78
C MET A 268 -20.49 -4.64 -13.96
N GLU A 269 -19.81 -4.69 -15.11
CA GLU A 269 -20.30 -4.10 -16.35
C GLU A 269 -21.61 -4.77 -16.84
N THR A 270 -21.81 -6.05 -16.51
CA THR A 270 -22.98 -6.83 -16.94
C THR A 270 -23.93 -7.19 -15.81
N ASN A 271 -23.43 -7.33 -14.58
CA ASN A 271 -24.18 -7.58 -13.37
C ASN A 271 -23.68 -6.66 -12.26
N SER A 272 -24.39 -5.54 -12.04
CA SER A 272 -24.04 -4.56 -11.00
C SER A 272 -23.94 -5.15 -9.59
N ASN A 273 -24.61 -6.29 -9.33
CA ASN A 273 -24.63 -6.94 -8.03
C ASN A 273 -23.54 -8.01 -7.86
N ALA A 274 -22.67 -8.24 -8.86
CA ALA A 274 -21.71 -9.34 -8.85
C ALA A 274 -20.80 -9.35 -7.61
N PHE A 275 -20.41 -8.17 -7.12
CA PHE A 275 -19.61 -8.06 -5.89
C PHE A 275 -20.42 -8.46 -4.65
N ALA A 276 -21.64 -7.94 -4.50
CA ALA A 276 -22.53 -8.30 -3.40
C ALA A 276 -22.86 -9.80 -3.42
N ASP A 277 -23.11 -10.38 -4.60
CA ASP A 277 -23.33 -11.82 -4.79
C ASP A 277 -22.13 -12.66 -4.34
N PHE A 278 -20.91 -12.15 -4.49
CA PHE A 278 -19.72 -12.81 -3.96
C PHE A 278 -19.59 -12.65 -2.44
N VAL A 279 -19.77 -11.45 -1.91
CA VAL A 279 -19.70 -11.17 -0.46
C VAL A 279 -20.73 -12.01 0.31
N ASN A 280 -21.91 -12.25 -0.26
CA ASN A 280 -22.92 -13.13 0.33
C ASN A 280 -22.51 -14.61 0.35
N ARG A 281 -21.58 -15.02 -0.51
CA ARG A 281 -21.04 -16.39 -0.60
C ARG A 281 -19.73 -16.58 0.18
N MET A 282 -19.08 -15.50 0.62
CA MET A 282 -17.97 -15.56 1.57
C MET A 282 -18.41 -16.28 2.83
#